data_AF-A0A841L6J8-F1
#
_entry.id   AF-A0A841L6J8-F1
#
_cell.length_a   1.000
_cell.length_b   1.000
_cell.length_c   1.000
_cell.angle_alpha   90.00
_cell.angle_beta   90.00
_cell.angle_gamma   90.00
#
_symmetry.space_group_name_H-M   'P 1'
#
loop_
_entity.id
_entity.type
_entity.pdbx_description
1 polymer ?
#
loop_
_entity_poly.entity_id
_entity_poly.type
_entity_poly.pdbx_seq_one_letter_code
_entity_poly.pdbx_strand_id
1 'polypeptide(L)' 'MNVILALIIIPLVIFLITWLFQWLWNITVPGIFGLREITFWEAFRLIIMAGILFGGGRWTNIGG' A
#
# COMPACT_ATOMS: atom_id res chain seq x y z
N MET A 1 18.95 -1.21 -16.31
CA MET A 1 18.53 -0.44 -15.13
C MET A 1 19.74 -0.31 -14.22
N ASN A 2 20.24 0.90 -13.97
CA ASN A 2 21.40 1.06 -13.07
C ASN A 2 20.92 0.77 -11.63
N VAL A 3 21.65 -0.05 -10.88
CA VAL A 3 21.26 -0.44 -9.50
C VAL A 3 21.01 0.78 -8.62
N ILE A 4 21.81 1.84 -8.79
CA ILE A 4 21.65 3.12 -8.10
C ILE A 4 20.28 3.76 -8.39
N LEU A 5 19.82 3.71 -9.65
CA LEU A 5 18.50 4.23 -10.02
C LEU A 5 17.38 3.40 -9.38
N ALA A 6 17.53 2.07 -9.33
CA ALA A 6 16.53 1.20 -8.70
C ALA A 6 16.38 1.50 -7.20
N LEU A 7 17.49 1.72 -6.48
CA LEU A 7 17.49 2.06 -5.06
C LEU A 7 16.78 3.38 -4.74
N ILE A 8 16.69 4.31 -5.70
CA ILE A 8 16.01 5.59 -5.54
C ILE A 8 14.55 5.50 -5.98
N ILE A 9 14.28 4.87 -7.13
CA ILE A 9 12.95 4.82 -7.73
C ILE A 9 12.00 3.97 -6.90
N ILE A 10 12.44 2.82 -6.38
CA ILE A 10 11.58 1.91 -5.61
C ILE A 10 10.97 2.59 -4.38
N PRO A 11 11.76 3.19 -3.45
CA PRO A 11 11.17 3.87 -2.31
C PRO A 11 10.31 5.05 -2.76
N LEU A 12 10.73 5.82 -3.77
CA LEU A 12 9.93 6.94 -4.28
C LEU A 12 8.53 6.51 -4.72
N VAL A 13 8.43 5.39 -5.44
CA VAL A 13 7.15 4.81 -5.88
C VAL A 13 6.32 4.37 -4.68
N ILE A 14 6.93 3.72 -3.67
CA ILE A 14 6.23 3.30 -2.45
C ILE A 14 5.68 4.52 -1.69
N PHE A 15 6.47 5.59 -1.57
CA PHE A 15 6.05 6.85 -0.96
C PHE A 15 4.87 7.47 -1.73
N LEU A 16 4.94 7.49 -3.06
CA LEU A 16 3.87 8.01 -3.92
C LEU A 16 2.57 7.22 -3.75
N ILE A 17 2.64 5.88 -3.76
CA ILE A 17 1.48 5.00 -3.57
C ILE A 17 0.87 5.21 -2.19
N THR A 18 1.71 5.30 -1.15
CA THR A 18 1.26 5.52 0.23
C THR A 18 0.55 6.85 0.38
N TRP A 19 1.11 7.91 -0.22
CA TRP A 19 0.50 9.24 -0.20
C TRP A 19 -0.83 9.28 -0.95
N LEU A 20 -0.89 8.65 -2.13
CA LEU A 20 -2.14 8.53 -2.89
C LEU A 20 -3.21 7.76 -2.11
N PHE A 21 -2.85 6.65 -1.49
CA PHE A 21 -3.76 5.86 -0.65
C PHE A 21 -4.26 6.66 0.56
N GLN A 22 -3.39 7.40 1.24
CA GLN A 22 -3.75 8.26 2.35
C GLN A 22 -4.73 9.37 1.92
N TRP A 23 -4.48 10.01 0.78
CA TRP A 23 -5.36 11.03 0.23
C TRP A 23 -6.74 10.46 -0.09
N LEU A 24 -6.79 9.32 -0.80
CA LEU A 24 -8.03 8.61 -1.11
C LEU A 24 -8.79 8.19 0.15
N TRP A 25 -8.08 7.67 1.16
CA TRP A 25 -8.69 7.31 2.42
C TRP A 25 -9.35 8.53 3.05
N ASN A 26 -8.62 9.63 3.24
CA ASN A 26 -9.12 10.80 3.98
C ASN A 26 -10.32 11.47 3.31
N ILE A 27 -10.45 11.42 1.98
CA ILE A 27 -11.61 12.00 1.29
C ILE A 27 -12.83 11.06 1.24
N THR A 28 -12.63 9.74 1.22
CA THR A 28 -13.73 8.78 1.00
C THR A 28 -14.16 8.07 2.29
N VAL A 29 -13.21 7.51 3.04
CA VAL A 29 -13.50 6.57 4.11
C VAL A 29 -14.10 7.26 5.34
N PRO A 30 -13.52 8.38 5.84
CA PRO A 30 -14.15 9.18 6.88
C PRO A 30 -15.54 9.70 6.49
N GLY A 31 -15.69 10.19 5.25
CA GLY A 31 -16.95 10.77 4.79
C GLY A 31 -18.09 9.75 4.66
N ILE A 32 -17.80 8.55 4.17
CA ILE A 32 -18.82 7.52 3.92
C ILE A 32 -19.07 6.66 5.17
N PHE A 33 -18.02 6.30 5.90
CA PHE A 33 -18.10 5.33 7.00
C PHE A 33 -18.02 5.97 8.40
N GLY A 34 -17.80 7.29 8.50
CA GLY A 34 -17.65 7.98 9.79
C GLY A 34 -16.37 7.60 10.55
N LEU A 35 -15.36 7.08 9.86
CA LEU A 35 -14.07 6.72 10.44
C LEU A 35 -13.13 7.92 10.56
N ARG A 36 -12.03 7.77 11.31
CA ARG A 36 -11.02 8.83 11.44
C ARG A 36 -10.15 8.92 10.17
N GLU A 37 -9.75 10.13 9.82
CA GLU A 37 -8.63 10.38 8.89
C GLU A 37 -7.33 9.74 9.39
N ILE A 38 -6.48 9.32 8.46
CA ILE A 38 -5.20 8.69 8.74
C ILE A 38 -4.04 9.59 8.29
N THR A 39 -2.93 9.47 9.02
CA THR A 39 -1.65 10.08 8.66
C THR A 39 -0.88 9.20 7.69
N PHE A 40 0.16 9.76 7.06
CA PHE A 40 1.01 9.03 6.11
C PHE A 40 1.54 7.70 6.68
N TRP A 41 2.02 7.70 7.93
CA TRP A 41 2.57 6.50 8.58
C TRP A 41 1.51 5.46 8.91
N GLU A 42 0.27 5.89 9.19
CA GLU A 42 -0.86 4.98 9.40
C GLU A 42 -1.28 4.31 8.09
N ALA A 43 -1.37 5.09 7.00
CA ALA A 43 -1.60 4.59 5.65
C ALA A 43 -0.54 3.57 5.22
N PHE A 44 0.74 3.86 5.47
CA PHE A 44 1.85 2.95 5.16
C PHE A 44 1.69 1.59 5.84
N ARG A 45 1.39 1.59 7.15
CA ARG A 45 1.17 0.35 7.93
C ARG A 45 -0.05 -0.41 7.43
N LEU A 46 -1.12 0.29 7.04
CA LEU A 46 -2.33 -0.32 6.49
C LEU A 46 -2.06 -1.03 5.17
N ILE A 47 -1.28 -0.44 4.27
CA ILE A 47 -0.87 -1.06 3.00
C ILE A 47 -0.07 -2.35 3.26
N ILE A 48 0.88 -2.33 4.21
CA ILE A 48 1.65 -3.52 4.59
C ILE A 48 0.72 -4.62 5.11
N MET A 49 -0.18 -4.28 6.04
CA MET A 49 -1.15 -5.25 6.59
C MET A 49 -2.05 -5.82 5.49
N ALA A 50 -2.54 -4.99 4.56
CA ALA A 50 -3.33 -5.45 3.43
C ALA A 50 -2.53 -6.40 2.52
N GLY A 51 -1.25 -6.11 2.26
CA GLY A 51 -0.36 -6.99 1.52
C GLY A 51 -0.15 -8.35 2.20
N ILE A 52 -0.02 -8.38 3.53
CA ILE A 52 0.11 -9.62 4.29
C ILE A 52 -1.19 -10.43 4.26
N LEU A 53 -2.34 -9.78 4.48
CA LEU A 53 -3.63 -10.45 4.58
C LEU A 53 -4.18 -10.92 3.22
N PHE A 54 -3.95 -10.14 2.16
CA PHE A 54 -4.58 -10.37 0.85
C PHE A 54 -3.59 -10.71 -0.26
N GLY A 55 -2.27 -10.55 -0.07
CA GLY A 55 -1.26 -10.77 -1.10
C GLY A 55 -0.80 -12.22 -1.29
N GLY A 56 -1.07 -13.14 -0.35
CA GLY A 56 -0.52 -14.51 -0.31
C GLY A 56 -1.30 -15.60 -1.05
N GLY A 57 -2.28 -15.26 -1.89
CA GLY A 57 -3.27 -16.21 -2.43
C GLY A 57 -2.87 -17.06 -3.65
N ARG A 58 -1.59 -17.32 -3.93
CA ARG A 58 -1.17 -18.23 -5.03
C ARG A 58 -0.47 -19.48 -4.50
N TRP A 59 -1.27 -20.40 -3.95
CA TRP A 59 -0.90 -21.80 -3.85
C TRP A 59 -1.19 -22.49 -5.19
N THR A 60 -0.20 -22.51 -6.10
CA THR A 60 -0.31 -23.36 -7.30
C THR A 60 0.16 -24.75 -6.92
N ASN A 61 -0.77 -25.68 -6.68
CA ASN A 61 -0.44 -27.10 -6.69
C ASN A 61 -0.22 -27.51 -8.15
N ILE A 62 1.03 -27.44 -8.63
CA ILE A 62 1.42 -28.08 -9.88
C ILE A 62 1.75 -29.52 -9.51
N GLY A 63 0.71 -30.34 -9.50
CA GLY A 63 0.76 -31.78 -9.27
C GLY A 63 -0.52 -32.40 -9.79
N GLY A 64 -0.49 -32.80 -11.06
CA GLY A 64 -1.56 -33.42 -11.82
C GLY A 64 -1.11 -33.63 -13.25
#